data_AF-M0ME96-F1
#
_entry.id   AF-M0ME96-F1
#
_cell.length_a   1.000
_cell.length_b   1.000
_cell.length_c   1.000
_cell.angle_alpha   90.00
_cell.angle_beta   90.00
_cell.angle_gamma   90.00
#
_symmetry.space_group_name_H-M   'P 1'
#
loop_
_entity.id
_entity.type
_entity.pdbx_description
1 polymer ?
#
loop_
_entity_poly.entity_id
_entity_poly.type
_entity_poly.pdbx_seq_one_letter_code
_entity_poly.pdbx_strand_id
1 'polypeptide(L)'
;MDPSPNITDCVDLYLHVWDRFGEHHFSVEHLVEQSVDQDARFLNEKDEAKRHLDMLVEYELVNHDDGQYWVHCLPGEDLSAWRERTRSPEAIYRLVQQANQQRERESQLALPETFEYGNEKFVSVPADENTDKMDLASVVAKQTNRSSTFDGIVVRSPADQIGYIQQLADELCDAEAMGEADLPYYFEKVASNIRGEHKDNLEYHLYLRSVL
;
A
#
# COMPACT_ATOMS: atom_id res chain seq x y z
N MET A 1 31.99 -3.44 -17.42
CA MET A 1 31.63 -3.77 -16.03
C MET A 1 30.54 -2.80 -15.67
N ASP A 2 29.30 -3.27 -15.64
CA ASP A 2 28.17 -2.44 -15.24
C ASP A 2 28.26 -2.19 -13.73
N PRO A 3 27.89 -0.99 -13.26
CA PRO A 3 27.91 -0.68 -11.83
C PRO A 3 26.96 -1.63 -11.09
N SER A 4 27.44 -2.22 -9.99
CA SER A 4 26.58 -2.95 -9.06
C SER A 4 25.47 -2.01 -8.57
N PRO A 5 24.20 -2.47 -8.52
CA PRO A 5 23.12 -1.63 -8.03
C PRO A 5 23.36 -1.15 -6.59
N ASN A 6 22.84 0.03 -6.26
CA ASN A 6 23.02 0.61 -4.94
C ASN A 6 22.15 -0.15 -3.93
N ILE A 7 22.72 -0.53 -2.78
CA ILE A 7 22.01 -1.25 -1.72
C ILE A 7 20.76 -0.50 -1.24
N THR A 8 20.75 0.83 -1.28
CA THR A 8 19.56 1.63 -0.94
C THR A 8 18.43 1.38 -1.94
N ASP A 9 18.72 1.35 -3.24
CA ASP A 9 17.73 1.09 -4.29
C ASP A 9 17.19 -0.35 -4.18
N CYS A 10 18.04 -1.30 -3.79
CA CYS A 10 17.61 -2.67 -3.48
C CYS A 10 16.66 -2.72 -2.28
N VAL A 11 16.96 -1.99 -1.20
CA VAL A 11 16.06 -1.91 -0.03
C VAL A 11 14.73 -1.27 -0.39
N ASP A 12 14.75 -0.22 -1.20
CA ASP A 12 13.52 0.42 -1.68
C ASP A 12 12.68 -0.52 -2.55
N LEU A 13 13.34 -1.27 -3.45
CA LEU A 13 12.68 -2.32 -4.23
C LEU A 13 12.10 -3.41 -3.32
N TYR A 14 12.87 -3.89 -2.35
CA TYR A 14 12.43 -4.93 -1.42
C TYR A 14 11.18 -4.52 -0.65
N LEU A 15 11.14 -3.28 -0.15
CA LEU A 15 9.94 -2.75 0.52
C LEU A 15 8.78 -2.57 -0.46
N HIS A 16 9.04 -2.13 -1.70
CA HIS A 16 8.00 -2.05 -2.73
C HIS A 16 7.42 -3.43 -3.09
N VAL A 17 8.27 -4.45 -3.20
CA VAL A 17 7.86 -5.85 -3.40
C VAL A 17 7.00 -6.32 -2.24
N TRP A 18 7.40 -6.04 -1.00
CA TRP A 18 6.61 -6.39 0.18
C TRP A 18 5.23 -5.72 0.17
N ASP A 19 5.18 -4.41 -0.07
CA ASP A 19 3.93 -3.64 -0.10
C ASP A 19 2.97 -4.16 -1.18
N ARG A 20 3.50 -4.75 -2.26
CA ARG A 20 2.71 -5.22 -3.40
C ARG A 20 2.32 -6.69 -3.36
N PHE A 21 3.23 -7.55 -2.96
CA PHE A 21 3.08 -9.01 -3.05
C PHE A 21 3.00 -9.68 -1.68
N GLY A 22 3.41 -9.01 -0.61
CA GLY A 22 3.50 -9.61 0.72
C GLY A 22 4.33 -10.90 0.70
N GLU A 23 3.71 -11.99 1.13
CA GLU A 23 4.31 -13.34 1.13
C GLU A 23 4.05 -14.15 -0.16
N HIS A 24 3.30 -13.59 -1.12
CA HIS A 24 2.97 -14.28 -2.36
C HIS A 24 4.17 -14.37 -3.32
N HIS A 25 4.14 -15.40 -4.17
CA HIS A 25 5.13 -15.56 -5.22
C HIS A 25 4.85 -14.60 -6.37
N PHE A 26 5.91 -14.06 -6.99
CA PHE A 26 5.80 -13.14 -8.11
C PHE A 26 6.93 -13.37 -9.13
N SER A 27 6.73 -12.94 -10.37
CA SER A 27 7.76 -12.94 -11.41
C SER A 27 8.25 -11.52 -11.71
N VAL A 28 9.38 -11.39 -12.41
CA VAL A 28 9.91 -10.09 -12.82
C VAL A 28 8.92 -9.37 -13.75
N GLU A 29 8.25 -10.11 -14.64
CA GLU A 29 7.22 -9.57 -15.53
C GLU A 29 6.06 -9.00 -14.73
N HIS A 30 5.57 -9.76 -13.74
CA HIS A 30 4.45 -9.32 -12.90
C HIS A 30 4.82 -8.09 -12.07
N LEU A 31 6.04 -8.03 -11.54
CA LEU A 31 6.57 -6.86 -10.85
C LEU A 31 6.56 -5.62 -11.78
N VAL A 32 7.16 -5.72 -12.97
CA VAL A 32 7.28 -4.59 -13.91
C VAL A 32 5.92 -4.12 -14.42
N GLU A 33 5.00 -5.05 -14.73
CA GLU A 33 3.65 -4.72 -15.19
C GLU A 33 2.86 -3.91 -14.15
N GLN A 34 3.06 -4.19 -12.87
CA GLN A 34 2.36 -3.50 -11.77
C GLN A 34 3.03 -2.21 -11.31
N SER A 35 4.25 -1.92 -11.77
CA SER A 35 4.99 -0.70 -11.42
C SER A 35 4.67 0.51 -12.29
N VAL A 36 3.80 0.35 -13.30
CA VAL A 36 3.46 1.43 -14.25
C VAL A 36 2.72 2.61 -13.58
N ASP A 37 2.13 2.40 -12.39
CA ASP A 37 1.27 3.39 -11.72
C ASP A 37 1.92 4.18 -10.56
N GLN A 38 3.12 3.86 -10.09
CA GLN A 38 3.73 4.58 -8.95
C GLN A 38 5.25 4.71 -9.02
N ASP A 39 5.78 5.70 -8.28
CA ASP A 39 7.15 6.24 -8.08
C ASP A 39 8.38 5.30 -8.07
N ALA A 40 8.29 4.04 -8.50
CA ALA A 40 9.40 3.10 -8.59
C ALA A 40 10.29 3.38 -9.81
N ARG A 41 11.12 4.42 -9.69
CA ARG A 41 12.11 4.85 -10.72
C ARG A 41 13.06 3.73 -11.20
N PHE A 42 13.17 2.66 -10.42
CA PHE A 42 14.08 1.52 -10.59
C PHE A 42 13.48 0.35 -11.40
N LEU A 43 12.21 0.45 -11.83
CA LEU A 43 11.47 -0.65 -12.47
C LEU A 43 11.16 -0.44 -13.95
N ASN A 44 11.78 0.57 -14.57
CA ASN A 44 11.55 0.90 -15.98
C ASN A 44 12.10 -0.14 -16.96
N GLU A 45 13.02 -1.01 -16.53
CA GLU A 45 13.61 -2.06 -17.36
C GLU A 45 13.61 -3.41 -16.64
N LYS A 46 13.09 -4.44 -17.32
CA LYS A 46 13.01 -5.81 -16.80
C LYS A 46 14.36 -6.37 -16.35
N ASP A 47 15.42 -6.11 -17.12
CA ASP A 47 16.76 -6.59 -16.80
C ASP A 47 17.35 -5.86 -15.58
N GLU A 48 16.97 -4.60 -15.36
CA GLU A 48 17.36 -3.86 -14.16
C GLU A 48 16.62 -4.36 -12.92
N ALA A 49 15.30 -4.56 -13.00
CA ALA A 49 14.49 -5.15 -11.94
C ALA A 49 15.03 -6.53 -11.53
N LYS A 50 15.34 -7.37 -12.52
CA LYS A 50 15.94 -8.69 -12.29
C LYS A 50 17.29 -8.60 -11.58
N ARG A 51 18.19 -7.69 -11.99
CA ARG A 51 19.49 -7.50 -11.33
C ARG A 51 19.36 -7.09 -9.86
N HIS A 52 18.40 -6.23 -9.53
CA HIS A 52 18.15 -5.85 -8.14
C HIS A 52 17.56 -7.01 -7.33
N LEU A 53 16.61 -7.77 -7.89
CA LEU A 53 16.06 -8.98 -7.26
C LEU A 53 17.14 -10.05 -7.01
N ASP A 54 18.00 -10.30 -8.00
CA ASP A 54 19.13 -11.24 -7.86
C ASP A 54 20.03 -10.83 -6.68
N MET A 55 20.26 -9.53 -6.48
CA MET A 55 21.02 -9.03 -5.33
C MET A 55 20.27 -9.20 -4.00
N LEU A 56 18.95 -9.01 -3.99
CA LEU A 56 18.13 -9.29 -2.80
C LEU A 56 18.16 -10.77 -2.42
N VAL A 57 18.30 -11.67 -3.40
CA VAL A 57 18.56 -13.09 -3.17
C VAL A 57 19.95 -13.32 -2.57
N GLU A 58 20.98 -12.64 -3.07
CA GLU A 58 22.33 -12.69 -2.47
C GLU A 58 22.35 -12.21 -1.02
N TYR A 59 21.48 -11.26 -0.68
CA TYR A 59 21.27 -10.76 0.68
C TYR A 59 20.35 -11.63 1.53
N GLU A 60 19.83 -12.73 0.98
CA GLU A 60 18.90 -13.65 1.65
C GLU A 60 17.63 -12.91 2.14
N LEU A 61 17.19 -11.85 1.47
CA LEU A 61 15.92 -11.14 1.76
C LEU A 61 14.75 -11.69 0.95
N VAL A 62 15.05 -12.20 -0.23
CA VAL A 62 14.12 -12.76 -1.20
C VAL A 62 14.66 -14.15 -1.59
N ASN A 63 13.77 -15.10 -1.79
CA ASN A 63 14.11 -16.38 -2.39
C ASN A 63 13.77 -16.38 -3.88
N HIS A 64 14.41 -17.27 -4.64
CA HIS A 64 14.15 -17.45 -6.05
C HIS A 64 14.18 -18.94 -6.42
N ASP A 65 13.12 -19.40 -7.08
CA ASP A 65 12.99 -20.76 -7.63
C ASP A 65 12.13 -20.74 -8.90
N ASP A 66 12.55 -21.48 -9.92
CA ASP A 66 11.87 -21.61 -11.23
C ASP A 66 11.35 -20.27 -11.83
N GLY A 67 12.15 -19.19 -11.72
CA GLY A 67 11.79 -17.88 -12.26
C GLY A 67 10.78 -17.09 -11.41
N GLN A 68 10.37 -17.61 -10.26
CA GLN A 68 9.52 -16.97 -9.28
C GLN A 68 10.34 -16.50 -8.08
N TYR A 69 9.92 -15.39 -7.48
CA TYR A 69 10.51 -14.77 -6.31
C TYR A 69 9.47 -14.70 -5.19
N TRP A 70 9.92 -14.74 -3.94
CA TRP A 70 9.08 -14.47 -2.76
C TRP A 70 9.91 -13.93 -1.61
N VAL A 71 9.27 -13.16 -0.74
CA VAL A 71 9.93 -12.54 0.42
C VAL A 71 10.34 -13.63 1.43
N HIS A 72 11.60 -13.62 1.86
CA HIS A 72 12.15 -14.58 2.83
C HIS A 72 12.18 -14.03 4.26
N CYS A 73 12.53 -12.76 4.41
CA CYS A 73 12.49 -12.03 5.67
C CYS A 73 11.39 -10.99 5.59
N LEU A 74 10.55 -10.86 6.61
CA LEU A 74 9.47 -9.86 6.58
C LEU A 74 9.98 -8.52 7.14
N PRO A 75 9.65 -7.36 6.53
CA PRO A 75 10.11 -6.06 7.04
C PRO A 75 9.65 -5.73 8.46
N GLY A 76 8.52 -6.31 8.90
CA GLY A 76 7.95 -6.11 10.23
C GLY A 76 8.47 -7.08 11.31
N GLU A 77 9.25 -8.09 10.92
CA GLU A 77 9.85 -9.03 11.87
C GLU A 77 10.99 -8.40 12.66
N ASP A 78 11.28 -8.95 13.84
CA ASP A 78 12.43 -8.53 14.63
C ASP A 78 13.76 -9.11 14.09
N LEU A 79 14.87 -8.52 14.56
CA LEU A 79 16.21 -8.97 14.16
C LEU A 79 16.51 -10.43 14.53
N SER A 80 15.86 -10.98 15.56
CA SER A 80 16.08 -12.37 15.97
C SER A 80 15.50 -13.33 14.95
N ALA A 81 14.28 -13.08 14.47
CA ALA A 81 13.66 -13.84 13.39
C ALA A 81 14.51 -13.77 12.10
N TRP A 82 15.08 -12.61 11.78
CA TRP A 82 15.99 -12.47 10.64
C TRP A 82 17.27 -13.30 10.80
N ARG A 83 17.83 -13.39 12.01
CA ARG A 83 19.03 -14.21 12.28
C ARG A 83 18.80 -15.70 12.11
N GLU A 84 17.57 -16.17 12.26
CA GLU A 84 17.22 -17.57 12.01
C GLU A 84 17.24 -17.92 10.52
N ARG A 85 17.05 -16.91 9.66
CA ARG A 85 16.87 -17.06 8.21
C ARG A 85 18.05 -16.57 7.37
N THR A 86 18.84 -15.63 7.90
CA THR A 86 19.91 -14.93 7.22
C THR A 86 21.21 -14.98 8.02
N ARG A 87 22.34 -15.17 7.35
CA ARG A 87 23.64 -15.39 8.02
C ARG A 87 24.24 -14.14 8.71
N SER A 88 23.89 -12.94 8.25
CA SER A 88 24.44 -11.67 8.78
C SER A 88 23.49 -10.47 8.55
N PRO A 89 22.28 -10.47 9.13
CA PRO A 89 21.23 -9.51 8.79
C PRO A 89 21.47 -8.08 9.32
N GLU A 90 22.38 -7.84 10.27
CA GLU A 90 22.43 -6.60 11.05
C GLU A 90 22.54 -5.30 10.25
N ALA A 91 23.32 -5.29 9.17
CA ALA A 91 23.49 -4.11 8.35
C ALA A 91 22.23 -3.83 7.52
N ILE A 92 21.71 -4.86 6.87
CA ILE A 92 20.55 -4.77 5.98
C ILE A 92 19.27 -4.51 6.76
N TYR A 93 19.08 -5.21 7.88
CA TYR A 93 17.99 -4.96 8.82
C TYR A 93 17.94 -3.49 9.23
N ARG A 94 19.09 -2.88 9.59
CA ARG A 94 19.12 -1.46 9.94
C ARG A 94 18.73 -0.55 8.78
N LEU A 95 19.16 -0.86 7.56
CA LEU A 95 18.78 -0.10 6.37
C LEU A 95 17.28 -0.20 6.10
N VAL A 96 16.70 -1.40 6.19
CA VAL A 96 15.27 -1.65 6.02
C VAL A 96 14.45 -0.91 7.08
N GLN A 97 14.85 -0.98 8.35
CA GLN A 97 14.17 -0.26 9.44
C GLN A 97 14.28 1.26 9.28
N GLN A 98 15.41 1.78 8.82
CA GLN A 98 15.58 3.20 8.52
C GLN A 98 14.69 3.65 7.35
N ALA A 99 14.62 2.85 6.28
CA ALA A 99 13.77 3.11 5.14
C ALA A 99 12.28 3.09 5.52
N ASN A 100 11.83 2.10 6.31
CA ASN A 100 10.46 2.05 6.82
C ASN A 100 10.12 3.27 7.68
N GLN A 101 10.98 3.64 8.63
CA GLN A 101 10.76 4.84 9.45
C GLN A 101 10.72 6.12 8.61
N GLN A 102 11.54 6.20 7.55
CA GLN A 102 11.53 7.34 6.65
C GLN A 102 10.23 7.39 5.84
N ARG A 103 9.80 6.27 5.26
CA ARG A 103 8.52 6.15 4.55
C ARG A 103 7.34 6.53 5.45
N GLU A 104 7.31 6.04 6.68
CA GLU A 104 6.28 6.40 7.66
C GLU A 104 6.25 7.90 7.94
N ARG A 105 7.42 8.54 8.14
CA ARG A 105 7.50 9.99 8.34
C ARG A 105 7.05 10.75 7.11
N GLU A 106 7.46 10.32 5.92
CA GLU A 106 7.04 10.94 4.66
C GLU A 106 5.54 10.82 4.46
N SER A 107 4.94 9.65 4.72
CA SER A 107 3.49 9.46 4.74
C SER A 107 2.80 10.36 5.78
N GLN A 108 3.42 10.58 6.95
CA GLN A 108 2.94 11.50 7.99
C GLN A 108 3.12 12.99 7.65
N LEU A 109 3.93 13.33 6.64
CA LEU A 109 4.10 14.70 6.15
C LEU A 109 3.31 14.98 4.86
N ALA A 110 3.07 13.96 4.03
CA ALA A 110 2.29 14.06 2.80
C ALA A 110 0.84 14.48 3.12
N LEU A 111 0.37 15.58 2.56
CA LEU A 111 -1.00 16.02 2.76
C LEU A 111 -1.97 14.90 2.31
N PRO A 112 -3.06 14.64 3.05
CA PRO A 112 -4.09 13.72 2.60
C PRO A 112 -4.53 14.09 1.19
N GLU A 113 -4.53 13.13 0.27
CA GLU A 113 -5.09 13.34 -1.05
C GLU A 113 -6.58 13.62 -0.89
N THR A 114 -7.10 14.63 -1.59
CA THR A 114 -8.50 15.04 -1.47
C THR A 114 -9.17 15.12 -2.81
N PHE A 115 -10.43 14.69 -2.86
CA PHE A 115 -11.29 14.72 -4.04
C PHE A 115 -12.45 15.69 -3.82
N GLU A 116 -12.84 16.36 -4.89
CA GLU A 116 -14.05 17.19 -4.91
C GLU A 116 -15.19 16.43 -5.59
N TYR A 117 -16.36 16.43 -4.96
CA TYR A 117 -17.61 15.96 -5.56
C TYR A 117 -18.71 16.97 -5.27
N GLY A 118 -19.24 17.60 -6.33
CA GLY A 118 -20.11 18.76 -6.18
C GLY A 118 -19.35 19.94 -5.57
N ASN A 119 -19.79 20.42 -4.41
CA ASN A 119 -19.13 21.49 -3.64
C ASN A 119 -18.49 20.96 -2.34
N GLU A 120 -18.36 19.64 -2.22
CA GLU A 120 -17.90 18.96 -1.01
C GLU A 120 -16.50 18.36 -1.25
N LYS A 121 -15.69 18.35 -0.20
CA LYS A 121 -14.29 17.89 -0.19
C LYS A 121 -14.15 16.61 0.63
N PHE A 122 -13.69 15.56 -0.03
CA PHE A 122 -13.55 14.22 0.55
C PHE A 122 -12.08 13.83 0.67
N VAL A 123 -11.71 13.23 1.78
CA VAL A 123 -10.36 12.68 1.97
C VAL A 123 -10.27 11.29 1.35
N SER A 124 -9.24 11.07 0.54
CA SER A 124 -8.97 9.81 -0.15
C SER A 124 -8.55 8.72 0.83
N VAL A 125 -9.20 7.56 0.73
CA VAL A 125 -8.89 6.38 1.51
C VAL A 125 -8.80 5.19 0.54
N PRO A 126 -7.59 4.69 0.23
CA PRO A 126 -7.45 3.50 -0.61
C PRO A 126 -7.91 2.27 0.16
N ALA A 127 -8.55 1.35 -0.56
CA ALA A 127 -8.95 0.05 -0.07
C ALA A 127 -8.81 -0.98 -1.20
N ASP A 128 -8.42 -2.19 -0.83
CA ASP A 128 -8.35 -3.34 -1.71
C ASP A 128 -9.06 -4.56 -1.08
N GLU A 129 -9.02 -5.71 -1.75
CA GLU A 129 -9.63 -6.97 -1.26
C GLU A 129 -9.06 -7.49 0.06
N ASN A 130 -7.90 -6.99 0.51
CA ASN A 130 -7.27 -7.37 1.77
C ASN A 130 -7.59 -6.38 2.90
N THR A 131 -8.12 -5.20 2.56
CA THR A 131 -8.43 -4.15 3.52
C THR A 131 -9.68 -4.51 4.29
N ASP A 132 -9.60 -4.78 5.58
CA ASP A 132 -10.79 -5.05 6.41
C ASP A 132 -11.42 -3.79 7.02
N LYS A 133 -12.51 -3.94 7.79
CA LYS A 133 -13.20 -2.84 8.47
C LYS A 133 -12.28 -2.07 9.41
N MET A 134 -11.44 -2.77 10.18
CA MET A 134 -10.58 -2.17 11.19
C MET A 134 -9.40 -1.43 10.56
N ASP A 135 -8.84 -1.99 9.49
CA ASP A 135 -7.82 -1.34 8.67
C ASP A 135 -8.37 -0.04 8.07
N LEU A 136 -9.56 -0.12 7.45
CA LEU A 136 -10.21 1.03 6.85
C LEU A 136 -10.50 2.11 7.90
N ALA A 137 -11.04 1.74 9.07
CA ALA A 137 -11.30 2.67 10.16
C ALA A 137 -10.02 3.34 10.68
N SER A 138 -8.94 2.59 10.82
CA SER A 138 -7.63 3.11 11.24
C SER A 138 -7.10 4.14 10.24
N VAL A 139 -7.21 3.86 8.94
CA VAL A 139 -6.79 4.80 7.88
C VAL A 139 -7.68 6.04 7.90
N VAL A 140 -8.99 5.90 8.02
CA VAL A 140 -9.94 7.03 8.14
C VAL A 140 -9.53 7.91 9.32
N ALA A 141 -9.41 7.37 10.53
CA ALA A 141 -9.03 8.12 11.72
C ALA A 141 -7.69 8.86 11.54
N LYS A 142 -6.69 8.20 10.94
CA LYS A 142 -5.39 8.81 10.65
C LYS A 142 -5.49 9.97 9.67
N GLN A 143 -6.28 9.82 8.60
CA GLN A 143 -6.41 10.83 7.54
C GLN A 143 -7.27 12.02 7.99
N THR A 144 -8.38 11.77 8.69
CA THR A 144 -9.27 12.82 9.19
C THR A 144 -8.61 13.68 10.26
N ASN A 145 -7.77 13.11 11.13
CA ASN A 145 -7.00 13.88 12.11
C ASN A 145 -5.98 14.85 11.49
N ARG A 146 -5.62 14.64 10.23
CA ARG A 146 -4.62 15.45 9.50
C ARG A 146 -5.26 16.51 8.60
N SER A 147 -6.54 16.37 8.28
CA SER A 147 -7.28 17.33 7.46
C SER A 147 -8.16 18.21 8.35
N SER A 148 -7.87 19.51 8.41
CA SER A 148 -8.65 20.45 9.22
C SER A 148 -10.01 20.81 8.63
N THR A 149 -10.26 20.49 7.35
CA THR A 149 -11.52 20.79 6.65
C THR A 149 -11.82 19.71 5.61
N PHE A 150 -12.78 18.83 5.91
CA PHE A 150 -13.33 17.86 4.96
C PHE A 150 -14.80 17.63 5.28
N ASP A 151 -15.57 17.30 4.27
CA ASP A 151 -17.00 16.97 4.35
C ASP A 151 -17.24 15.45 4.40
N GLY A 152 -16.20 14.64 4.14
CA GLY A 152 -16.29 13.19 4.21
C GLY A 152 -15.02 12.47 3.76
N ILE A 153 -15.16 11.19 3.45
CA ILE A 153 -14.13 10.34 2.85
C ILE A 153 -14.57 9.82 1.48
N VAL A 154 -13.62 9.51 0.61
CA VAL A 154 -13.86 8.73 -0.60
C VAL A 154 -13.04 7.46 -0.52
N VAL A 155 -13.74 6.32 -0.49
CA VAL A 155 -13.09 5.00 -0.54
C VAL A 155 -12.80 4.68 -2.00
N ARG A 156 -11.52 4.41 -2.31
CA ARG A 156 -11.03 4.13 -3.66
C ARG A 156 -10.58 2.68 -3.76
N SER A 157 -10.93 2.00 -4.84
CA SER A 157 -10.54 0.62 -5.11
C SER A 157 -10.53 0.30 -6.61
N PRO A 158 -9.91 -0.79 -7.05
CA PRO A 158 -10.15 -1.35 -8.37
C PRO A 158 -11.66 -1.56 -8.67
N ALA A 159 -12.08 -1.30 -9.91
CA ALA A 159 -13.51 -1.35 -10.28
C ALA A 159 -14.14 -2.76 -10.26
N ASP A 160 -13.34 -3.82 -10.24
CA ASP A 160 -13.82 -5.19 -10.03
C ASP A 160 -14.13 -5.50 -8.55
N GLN A 161 -13.75 -4.61 -7.61
CA GLN A 161 -13.99 -4.76 -6.17
C GLN A 161 -15.20 -3.97 -5.65
N ILE A 162 -16.06 -3.45 -6.54
CA ILE A 162 -17.26 -2.63 -6.17
C ILE A 162 -18.10 -3.30 -5.08
N GLY A 163 -18.37 -4.60 -5.21
CA GLY A 163 -19.22 -5.32 -4.25
C GLY A 163 -18.61 -5.36 -2.85
N TYR A 164 -17.30 -5.57 -2.76
CA TYR A 164 -16.55 -5.62 -1.51
C TYR A 164 -16.53 -4.24 -0.83
N ILE A 165 -16.21 -3.18 -1.57
CA ILE A 165 -16.21 -1.81 -1.03
C ILE A 165 -17.60 -1.35 -0.61
N GLN A 166 -18.64 -1.76 -1.35
CA GLN A 166 -20.02 -1.48 -0.94
C GLN A 166 -20.34 -2.10 0.42
N GLN A 167 -19.93 -3.35 0.64
CA GLN A 167 -20.12 -4.03 1.92
C GLN A 167 -19.34 -3.34 3.04
N LEU A 168 -18.05 -3.06 2.87
CA LEU A 168 -17.26 -2.34 3.87
C LEU A 168 -17.87 -0.99 4.23
N ALA A 169 -18.36 -0.26 3.23
CA ALA A 169 -19.02 1.01 3.47
C ALA A 169 -20.38 0.87 4.15
N ASP A 170 -21.14 -0.21 3.92
CA ASP A 170 -22.35 -0.48 4.71
C ASP A 170 -21.99 -0.72 6.18
N GLU A 171 -20.92 -1.47 6.45
CA GLU A 171 -20.41 -1.72 7.81
C GLU A 171 -19.92 -0.43 8.49
N LEU A 172 -19.26 0.47 7.75
CA LEU A 172 -18.87 1.80 8.26
C LEU A 172 -20.05 2.76 8.46
N CYS A 173 -21.13 2.60 7.70
CA CYS A 173 -22.33 3.41 7.88
C CYS A 173 -23.22 2.89 9.03
N ASP A 174 -22.99 1.67 9.53
CA ASP A 174 -23.75 1.08 10.62
C ASP A 174 -23.25 1.57 11.99
N ALA A 175 -24.15 2.24 12.71
CA ALA A 175 -23.87 2.83 14.02
C ALA A 175 -23.45 1.81 15.10
N GLU A 176 -23.92 0.56 15.02
CA GLU A 176 -23.49 -0.49 15.98
C GLU A 176 -22.07 -0.96 15.69
N ALA A 177 -21.73 -1.16 14.40
CA ALA A 177 -20.40 -1.59 13.96
C ALA A 177 -19.34 -0.49 14.13
N MET A 178 -19.74 0.77 14.13
CA MET A 178 -18.90 1.96 14.33
C MET A 178 -18.46 2.16 15.78
N GLY A 179 -19.31 1.79 16.74
CA GLY A 179 -18.96 1.84 18.16
C GLY A 179 -17.77 0.94 18.53
N GLU A 180 -17.52 -0.10 17.74
CA GLU A 180 -16.37 -0.99 17.89
C GLU A 180 -15.07 -0.44 17.27
N ALA A 181 -15.18 0.46 16.29
CA ALA A 181 -14.06 0.94 15.48
C ALA A 181 -13.47 2.28 15.97
N ASP A 182 -14.03 2.89 17.01
CA ASP A 182 -13.61 4.17 17.62
C ASP A 182 -13.40 5.29 16.59
N LEU A 183 -14.32 5.40 15.64
CA LEU A 183 -14.25 6.42 14.59
C LEU A 183 -14.74 7.78 15.09
N PRO A 184 -14.09 8.89 14.70
CA PRO A 184 -14.43 10.23 15.19
C PRO A 184 -15.71 10.82 14.58
N TYR A 185 -16.29 10.20 13.55
CA TYR A 185 -17.46 10.69 12.82
C TYR A 185 -18.36 9.56 12.40
N TYR A 186 -19.67 9.83 12.23
CA TYR A 186 -20.58 8.96 11.49
C TYR A 186 -20.47 9.20 9.99
N PHE A 187 -20.80 8.20 9.17
CA PHE A 187 -20.74 8.33 7.71
C PHE A 187 -22.05 7.94 7.04
N GLU A 188 -22.42 8.65 5.97
CA GLU A 188 -23.52 8.28 5.08
C GLU A 188 -23.06 8.16 3.63
N LYS A 189 -23.57 7.17 2.89
CA LYS A 189 -23.31 7.02 1.45
C LYS A 189 -23.96 8.15 0.65
N VAL A 190 -23.17 8.88 -0.13
CA VAL A 190 -23.67 10.00 -0.95
C VAL A 190 -23.71 9.66 -2.43
N ALA A 191 -22.61 9.17 -2.96
CA ALA A 191 -22.46 8.93 -4.39
C ALA A 191 -21.39 7.88 -4.66
N SER A 192 -21.42 7.31 -5.86
CA SER A 192 -20.31 6.53 -6.37
C SER A 192 -20.13 6.72 -7.86
N ASN A 193 -18.90 6.59 -8.33
CA ASN A 193 -18.57 6.57 -9.75
C ASN A 193 -17.39 5.64 -10.03
N ILE A 194 -17.26 5.26 -11.31
CA ILE A 194 -16.09 4.57 -11.82
C ILE A 194 -15.31 5.59 -12.65
N ARG A 195 -14.01 5.72 -12.40
CA ARG A 195 -13.09 6.62 -13.10
C ARG A 195 -11.93 5.82 -13.69
N GLY A 196 -11.31 6.35 -14.74
CA GLY A 196 -10.15 5.73 -15.38
C GLY A 196 -10.13 6.03 -16.87
N GLU A 197 -8.94 6.29 -17.41
CA GLU A 197 -8.75 6.55 -18.84
C GLU A 197 -8.68 5.23 -19.65
N HIS A 198 -8.34 4.13 -18.96
CA HIS A 198 -8.16 2.81 -19.54
C HIS A 198 -9.10 1.80 -18.89
N LYS A 199 -9.67 0.94 -19.73
CA LYS A 199 -10.61 -0.14 -19.34
C LYS A 199 -10.00 -1.17 -18.40
N ASP A 200 -8.68 -1.34 -18.45
CA ASP A 200 -7.93 -2.27 -17.60
C ASP A 200 -7.44 -1.59 -16.30
N ASN A 201 -7.65 -0.27 -16.15
CA ASN A 201 -7.30 0.51 -14.96
C ASN A 201 -8.47 1.41 -14.56
N LEU A 202 -9.62 0.79 -14.34
CA LEU A 202 -10.80 1.46 -13.82
C LEU A 202 -10.77 1.41 -12.30
N GLU A 203 -11.02 2.56 -11.68
CA GLU A 203 -11.09 2.75 -10.24
C GLU A 203 -12.52 3.10 -9.82
N TYR A 204 -13.02 2.39 -8.82
CA TYR A 204 -14.28 2.68 -8.17
C TYR A 204 -14.08 3.63 -6.99
N HIS A 205 -14.87 4.70 -6.97
CA HIS A 205 -14.90 5.70 -5.90
C HIS A 205 -16.27 5.67 -5.24
N LEU A 206 -16.28 5.52 -3.91
CA LEU A 206 -17.48 5.60 -3.09
C LEU A 206 -17.35 6.74 -2.09
N TYR A 207 -18.18 7.78 -2.25
CA TYR A 207 -18.17 8.98 -1.42
C TYR A 207 -19.07 8.81 -0.21
N LEU A 208 -18.49 8.99 0.98
CA LEU A 208 -19.17 8.92 2.27
C LEU A 208 -19.05 10.27 2.97
N ARG A 209 -20.19 10.94 3.26
CA ARG A 209 -20.21 12.23 3.97
C ARG A 209 -20.14 12.00 5.47
N SER A 210 -19.36 12.82 6.18
CA SER A 210 -19.34 12.81 7.64
C SER A 210 -20.60 13.46 8.20
N VAL A 211 -21.20 12.79 9.18
CA VAL A 211 -22.37 13.25 9.93
C VAL A 211 -21.93 13.37 11.39
N LEU A 212 -22.22 14.52 11.99
CA LEU A 212 -21.98 14.79 13.42
C LEU A 212 -23.12 14.26 14.28
#